data_AF-A0A1V9YI81-F1
#
_entry.id   AF-A0A1V9YI81-F1
#
_cell.length_a   1.000
_cell.length_b   1.000
_cell.length_c   1.000
_cell.angle_alpha   90.00
_cell.angle_beta   90.00
_cell.angle_gamma   90.00
#
_symmetry.space_group_name_H-M   'P 1'
#
loop_
_entity.id
_entity.type
_entity.pdbx_description
1 polymer ?
#
loop_
_entity_poly.entity_id
_entity_poly.type
_entity_poly.pdbx_seq_one_letter_code
_entity_poly.pdbx_strand_id
1 'polypeptide(L)'
;MVVHTAWGGVPVYINVYCPVLPSLRRDFYAGLPSDFEPNSLHLVGGDFNLPLDDTLDTARGRGDHASGKAECIAWLTELRVADDWRIHHPIKRLYSGPGRINRLDYIFADHELVDHYYQDASYVLTTMLVTIYAAPCTYPRPHPPRKEPIGNYLVNYCPTLMW
;
A
#
# COMPACT_ATOMS: atom_id res chain seq x y z
N MET A 1 6.37 11.95 4.43
CA MET A 1 6.11 12.87 3.31
C MET A 1 5.01 12.24 2.47
N VAL A 2 3.81 12.83 2.45
CA VAL A 2 2.72 12.39 1.57
C VAL A 2 2.90 13.09 0.23
N VAL A 3 2.99 12.32 -0.85
CA VAL A 3 2.97 12.86 -2.22
C VAL A 3 1.54 12.70 -2.75
N HIS A 4 1.08 13.61 -3.61
CA HIS A 4 -0.21 13.43 -4.29
C HIS A 4 -0.05 13.61 -5.80
N THR A 5 -0.95 12.98 -6.54
CA THR A 5 -1.11 13.05 -7.99
C THR A 5 -2.60 13.12 -8.32
N ALA A 6 -2.99 13.07 -9.60
CA ALA A 6 -4.38 12.99 -10.02
C ALA A 6 -4.57 11.92 -11.10
N TRP A 7 -5.66 11.17 -11.03
CA TRP A 7 -6.07 10.16 -12.00
C TRP A 7 -7.44 10.53 -12.58
N GLY A 8 -7.48 10.84 -13.88
CA GLY A 8 -8.73 11.25 -14.54
C GLY A 8 -9.35 12.54 -13.95
N GLY A 9 -8.56 13.35 -13.25
CA GLY A 9 -9.02 14.52 -12.48
C GLY A 9 -9.32 14.25 -11.01
N VAL A 10 -9.23 13.00 -10.54
CA VAL A 10 -9.42 12.60 -9.15
C VAL A 10 -8.09 12.60 -8.40
N PRO A 11 -7.94 13.31 -7.26
CA PRO A 11 -6.72 13.27 -6.44
C PRO A 11 -6.38 11.85 -5.96
N VAL A 12 -5.09 11.50 -6.00
CA VAL A 12 -4.53 10.24 -5.51
C VAL A 12 -3.33 10.51 -4.63
N TYR A 13 -3.32 9.97 -3.41
CA TYR A 13 -2.25 10.16 -2.43
C TYR A 13 -1.35 8.94 -2.34
N ILE A 14 -0.04 9.16 -2.41
CA ILE A 14 0.99 8.12 -2.54
C ILE A 14 2.16 8.41 -1.58
N ASN A 15 2.61 7.35 -0.90
CA ASN A 15 3.81 7.22 -0.07
C ASN A 15 3.75 7.66 1.42
N VAL A 16 4.16 6.73 2.29
CA VAL A 16 4.42 6.89 3.71
C VAL A 16 5.80 6.31 4.02
N TYR A 17 6.59 7.04 4.81
CA TYR A 17 7.86 6.57 5.35
C TYR A 17 7.80 6.70 6.86
N CYS A 18 7.56 5.58 7.54
CA CYS A 18 7.29 5.53 8.97
C CYS A 18 8.59 5.47 9.78
N PRO A 19 8.60 5.97 11.02
CA PRO A 19 9.78 5.90 11.88
C PRO A 19 10.25 4.47 12.14
N VAL A 20 11.56 4.25 11.99
CA VAL A 20 12.22 3.00 12.39
C VAL A 20 12.08 2.78 13.89
N LEU A 21 12.23 3.84 14.70
CA LEU A 21 12.12 3.76 16.17
C LEU A 21 10.68 3.45 16.61
N PRO A 22 10.44 2.30 17.29
CA PRO A 22 9.09 1.89 17.68
C PRO A 22 8.35 2.90 18.56
N SER A 23 9.08 3.62 19.43
CA SER A 23 8.51 4.61 20.34
C SER A 23 7.88 5.82 19.63
N LEU A 24 8.28 6.11 18.39
CA LEU A 24 7.76 7.25 17.63
C LEU A 24 6.54 6.89 16.76
N ARG A 25 6.26 5.59 16.57
CA ARG A 25 5.27 5.13 15.58
C ARG A 25 3.85 5.50 15.96
N ARG A 26 3.48 5.39 17.23
CA ARG A 26 2.13 5.76 17.71
C ARG A 26 1.78 7.19 17.30
N ASP A 27 2.60 8.14 17.73
CA ASP A 27 2.34 9.56 17.50
C ASP A 27 2.42 9.90 16.01
N PHE A 28 3.34 9.25 15.29
CA PHE A 28 3.42 9.38 13.84
C PHE A 28 2.13 8.95 13.13
N TYR A 29 1.65 7.72 13.39
CA TYR A 29 0.44 7.21 12.73
C TYR A 29 -0.82 7.98 13.15
N ALA A 30 -0.94 8.34 14.43
CA ALA A 30 -2.05 9.14 14.93
C ALA A 30 -2.09 10.56 14.34
N GLY A 31 -0.95 11.09 13.90
CA GLY A 31 -0.82 12.41 13.28
C GLY A 31 -0.90 12.40 11.75
N LEU A 32 -1.13 11.25 11.11
CA LEU A 32 -1.29 11.21 9.66
C LEU A 32 -2.62 11.86 9.24
N PRO A 33 -2.65 12.61 8.12
CA PRO A 33 -3.87 13.23 7.64
C PRO A 33 -4.88 12.17 7.22
N SER A 34 -6.15 12.46 7.46
CA SER A 34 -7.29 11.66 7.02
C SER A 34 -8.43 12.50 6.44
N ASP A 35 -8.32 13.82 6.51
CA ASP A 35 -9.26 14.81 6.01
C ASP A 35 -9.03 15.13 4.53
N PHE A 36 -9.14 14.09 3.69
CA PHE A 36 -9.03 14.22 2.25
C PHE A 36 -10.37 14.58 1.59
N GLU A 37 -10.36 14.97 0.31
CA GLU A 37 -11.59 15.31 -0.41
C GLU A 37 -12.54 14.10 -0.48
N PRO A 38 -13.88 14.30 -0.34
CA PRO A 38 -14.84 13.20 -0.24
C PRO A 38 -14.84 12.18 -1.39
N ASN A 39 -14.35 12.58 -2.57
CA ASN A 39 -14.30 11.74 -3.77
C ASN A 39 -12.86 11.39 -4.19
N SER A 40 -11.89 11.60 -3.30
CA SER A 40 -10.50 11.21 -3.56
C SER A 40 -10.33 9.69 -3.49
N LEU A 41 -9.30 9.20 -4.18
CA LEU A 41 -8.89 7.80 -4.14
C LEU A 41 -7.54 7.69 -3.44
N HIS A 42 -7.32 6.60 -2.71
CA HIS A 42 -6.10 6.41 -1.94
C HIS A 42 -5.28 5.23 -2.48
N LEU A 43 -3.99 5.47 -2.74
CA LEU A 43 -3.01 4.45 -3.08
C LEU A 43 -1.81 4.61 -2.12
N VAL A 44 -1.95 4.06 -0.93
CA VAL A 44 -0.99 4.25 0.16
C VAL A 44 0.12 3.22 0.05
N GLY A 45 1.35 3.64 -0.17
CA GLY A 45 2.50 2.72 -0.26
C GLY A 45 3.69 3.16 0.58
N GLY A 46 4.67 2.29 0.76
CA GLY A 46 5.96 2.64 1.36
C GLY A 46 6.35 1.75 2.54
N ASP A 47 7.32 2.23 3.34
CA ASP A 47 7.88 1.51 4.48
C ASP A 47 7.16 1.89 5.77
N PHE A 48 6.38 0.96 6.29
CA PHE A 48 5.59 1.09 7.51
C PHE A 48 6.40 0.77 8.77
N ASN A 49 7.58 0.17 8.62
CA ASN A 49 8.47 -0.22 9.71
C ASN A 49 7.82 -1.15 10.77
N LEU A 50 6.64 -1.72 10.51
CA LEU A 50 5.97 -2.72 11.34
C LEU A 50 5.31 -3.82 10.48
N PRO A 51 5.25 -5.07 10.95
CA PRO A 51 4.43 -6.11 10.34
C PRO A 51 2.95 -5.95 10.73
N LEU A 52 2.04 -6.09 9.77
CA LEU A 52 0.59 -6.03 10.02
C LEU A 52 0.02 -7.38 10.46
N ASP A 53 0.47 -8.48 9.88
CA ASP A 53 0.11 -9.83 10.31
C ASP A 53 1.26 -10.47 11.12
N ASP A 54 0.97 -10.85 12.37
CA ASP A 54 1.99 -11.40 13.29
C ASP A 54 2.44 -12.83 12.93
N THR A 55 1.81 -13.46 11.94
CA THR A 55 2.11 -14.82 11.46
C THR A 55 2.68 -14.82 10.05
N LEU A 56 2.14 -13.98 9.17
CA LEU A 56 2.43 -13.96 7.74
C LEU A 56 3.45 -12.90 7.35
N ASP A 57 3.48 -11.77 8.06
CA ASP A 57 4.38 -10.64 7.77
C ASP A 57 5.63 -10.67 8.64
N THR A 58 5.78 -11.65 9.53
CA THR A 58 6.99 -11.82 10.34
C THR A 58 7.42 -13.27 10.44
N ALA A 59 8.73 -13.52 10.39
CA ALA A 59 9.33 -14.81 10.68
C ALA A 59 9.32 -15.11 12.19
N ARG A 60 9.35 -14.08 13.04
CA ARG A 60 9.40 -14.17 14.50
C ARG A 60 8.73 -12.94 15.13
N GLY A 61 7.69 -13.15 15.93
CA GLY A 61 7.03 -12.08 16.66
C GLY A 61 7.98 -11.38 17.64
N ARG A 62 7.88 -10.05 17.72
CA ARG A 62 8.62 -9.22 18.68
C ARG A 62 7.67 -8.22 19.32
N GLY A 63 7.91 -7.88 20.59
CA GLY A 63 7.05 -6.94 21.32
C GLY A 63 7.02 -5.52 20.72
N ASP A 64 8.08 -5.13 20.01
CA ASP A 64 8.18 -3.83 19.34
C ASP A 64 7.31 -3.73 18.08
N HIS A 65 6.85 -4.86 17.53
CA HIS A 65 5.96 -4.91 16.36
C HIS A 65 4.58 -4.34 16.64
N ALA A 66 4.11 -4.39 17.89
CA ALA A 66 2.81 -3.85 18.28
C ALA A 66 2.78 -2.31 18.40
N SER A 67 3.95 -1.66 18.50
CA SER A 67 4.01 -0.21 18.73
C SER A 67 3.53 0.57 17.51
N GLY A 68 2.45 1.35 17.68
CA GLY A 68 1.81 2.11 16.60
C GLY A 68 0.90 1.31 15.67
N LYS A 69 0.75 -0.01 15.89
CA LYS A 69 -0.01 -0.89 14.99
C LYS A 69 -1.51 -0.57 15.00
N ALA A 70 -2.08 -0.25 16.15
CA ALA A 70 -3.49 0.10 16.27
C ALA A 70 -3.80 1.43 15.53
N GLU A 71 -2.94 2.42 15.70
CA GLU A 71 -3.03 3.73 15.07
C GLU A 71 -2.85 3.62 13.55
N CYS A 72 -1.91 2.78 13.09
CA CYS A 72 -1.74 2.46 11.68
C CYS A 72 -3.00 1.81 11.08
N ILE A 73 -3.58 0.81 11.74
CA ILE A 73 -4.79 0.13 11.25
C ILE A 73 -5.98 1.10 11.23
N ALA A 74 -6.15 1.93 12.26
CA ALA A 74 -7.20 2.95 12.30
C ALA A 74 -7.07 3.93 11.13
N TRP A 75 -5.86 4.40 10.86
CA TRP A 75 -5.60 5.29 9.73
C TRP A 75 -5.88 4.64 8.37
N LEU A 76 -5.39 3.42 8.13
CA LEU A 76 -5.68 2.69 6.88
C LEU A 76 -7.20 2.41 6.71
N THR A 77 -7.90 2.15 7.82
CA THR A 77 -9.36 1.96 7.81
C THR A 77 -10.11 3.22 7.43
N GLU A 78 -9.70 4.37 7.97
CA GLU A 78 -10.29 5.68 7.64
C GLU A 78 -10.15 6.00 6.15
N LEU A 79 -9.01 5.63 5.54
CA LEU A 79 -8.78 5.78 4.11
C LEU A 79 -9.48 4.73 3.24
N ARG A 80 -10.16 3.75 3.85
CA ARG A 80 -10.86 2.66 3.14
C ARG A 80 -9.93 1.91 2.18
N VAL A 81 -8.68 1.71 2.56
CA VAL A 81 -7.67 1.00 1.74
C VAL A 81 -7.44 -0.43 2.23
N ALA A 82 -7.16 -1.34 1.30
CA ALA A 82 -6.93 -2.75 1.56
C ALA A 82 -5.54 -3.20 1.13
N ASP A 83 -5.00 -4.25 1.76
CA ASP A 83 -3.72 -4.85 1.39
C ASP A 83 -3.87 -5.73 0.14
N ASP A 84 -3.55 -5.17 -1.02
CA ASP A 84 -3.68 -5.81 -2.34
C ASP A 84 -2.89 -7.14 -2.42
N TRP A 85 -1.70 -7.19 -1.81
CA TRP A 85 -0.89 -8.40 -1.76
C TRP A 85 -1.58 -9.48 -0.95
N ARG A 86 -2.14 -9.13 0.22
CA ARG A 86 -2.80 -10.11 1.08
C ARG A 86 -4.10 -10.60 0.46
N ILE A 87 -4.81 -9.78 -0.32
CA ILE A 87 -5.98 -10.23 -1.09
C ILE A 87 -5.58 -11.30 -2.10
N HIS A 88 -4.50 -11.09 -2.85
CA HIS A 88 -4.08 -12.01 -3.91
C HIS A 88 -3.28 -13.23 -3.38
N HIS A 89 -2.56 -13.05 -2.27
CA HIS A 89 -1.70 -14.07 -1.67
C HIS A 89 -2.04 -14.27 -0.18
N PRO A 90 -3.25 -14.74 0.16
CA PRO A 90 -3.81 -14.69 1.52
C PRO A 90 -2.93 -15.37 2.55
N ILE A 91 -2.31 -16.49 2.20
CA ILE A 91 -1.49 -17.30 3.13
C ILE A 91 0.02 -17.19 2.86
N LYS A 92 0.43 -16.44 1.83
CA LYS A 92 1.83 -16.40 1.43
C LYS A 92 2.61 -15.54 2.41
N ARG A 93 3.70 -16.09 2.92
CA ARG A 93 4.70 -15.34 3.70
C ARG A 93 5.62 -14.63 2.72
N LEU A 94 5.86 -13.35 2.97
CA LEU A 94 6.73 -12.51 2.17
C LEU A 94 7.46 -11.58 3.12
N TYR A 95 8.74 -11.30 2.86
CA TYR A 95 9.54 -10.41 3.69
C TYR A 95 10.29 -9.40 2.83
N SER A 96 10.13 -8.13 3.18
CA SER A 96 10.70 -7.00 2.44
C SER A 96 11.76 -6.26 3.24
N GLY A 97 11.70 -6.30 4.57
CA GLY A 97 12.60 -5.62 5.47
C GLY A 97 13.99 -6.29 5.64
N PRO A 98 14.87 -5.66 6.45
CA PRO A 98 16.23 -6.13 6.69
C PRO A 98 16.29 -7.59 7.13
N GLY A 99 17.25 -8.34 6.57
CA GLY A 99 17.43 -9.76 6.85
C GLY A 99 16.32 -10.67 6.32
N ARG A 100 15.32 -10.13 5.58
CA ARG A 100 14.15 -10.87 5.08
C ARG A 100 13.40 -11.58 6.22
N ILE A 101 13.23 -10.88 7.33
CA ILE A 101 12.56 -11.39 8.53
C ILE A 101 11.13 -10.85 8.63
N ASN A 102 10.88 -9.62 8.17
CA ASN A 102 9.58 -8.96 8.25
C ASN A 102 9.16 -8.41 6.89
N ARG A 103 7.87 -8.32 6.63
CA ARG A 103 7.28 -7.46 5.61
C ARG A 103 7.03 -6.10 6.25
N LEU A 104 7.70 -5.09 5.72
CA LEU A 104 7.61 -3.71 6.19
C LEU A 104 7.11 -2.78 5.07
N ASP A 105 7.23 -3.23 3.82
CA ASP A 105 6.84 -2.48 2.64
C ASP A 105 5.48 -2.98 2.16
N TYR A 106 4.53 -2.05 2.07
CA TYR A 106 3.15 -2.31 1.69
C TYR A 106 2.72 -1.35 0.59
N ILE A 107 1.71 -1.78 -0.17
CA ILE A 107 0.89 -0.94 -1.03
C ILE A 107 -0.54 -1.34 -0.73
N PHE A 108 -1.35 -0.35 -0.40
CA PHE A 108 -2.78 -0.45 -0.16
C PHE A 108 -3.51 0.39 -1.19
N ALA A 109 -4.59 -0.13 -1.75
CA ALA A 109 -5.47 0.60 -2.64
C ALA A 109 -6.86 0.73 -2.03
N ASP A 110 -7.55 1.82 -2.37
CA ASP A 110 -8.96 2.04 -2.05
C ASP A 110 -9.80 0.82 -2.48
N HIS A 111 -10.75 0.40 -1.65
CA HIS A 111 -11.62 -0.74 -1.96
C HIS A 111 -12.28 -0.65 -3.34
N GLU A 112 -12.70 0.55 -3.78
CA GLU A 112 -13.30 0.72 -5.11
C GLU A 112 -12.29 0.45 -6.24
N LEU A 113 -11.02 0.83 -6.03
CA LEU A 113 -9.94 0.50 -6.96
C LEU A 113 -9.71 -1.01 -7.01
N VAL A 114 -9.71 -1.66 -5.85
CA VAL A 114 -9.47 -3.10 -5.75
C VAL A 114 -10.58 -3.87 -6.44
N ASP A 115 -11.83 -3.56 -6.16
CA ASP A 115 -12.97 -4.33 -6.68
C ASP A 115 -13.12 -4.22 -8.20
N HIS A 116 -12.80 -3.07 -8.79
CA HIS A 116 -13.08 -2.79 -10.20
C HIS A 116 -11.87 -2.94 -11.11
N TYR A 117 -10.66 -2.71 -10.58
CA TYR A 117 -9.48 -2.42 -11.41
C TYR A 117 -8.23 -3.20 -11.02
N TYR A 118 -8.19 -3.82 -9.85
CA TYR A 118 -7.06 -4.65 -9.46
C TYR A 118 -6.95 -5.90 -10.32
N GLN A 119 -5.72 -6.29 -10.66
CA GLN A 119 -5.44 -7.53 -11.38
C GLN A 119 -4.37 -8.37 -10.68
N ASP A 120 -3.23 -7.75 -10.32
CA ASP A 120 -2.09 -8.48 -9.73
C ASP A 120 -1.22 -7.58 -8.84
N ALA A 121 -0.54 -8.23 -7.89
CA ALA A 121 0.51 -7.66 -7.06
C ALA A 121 1.70 -8.62 -6.99
N SER A 122 2.89 -8.09 -7.26
CA SER A 122 4.14 -8.85 -7.27
C SER A 122 5.25 -8.10 -6.53
N TYR A 123 6.26 -8.84 -6.08
CA TYR A 123 7.48 -8.25 -5.51
C TYR A 123 8.67 -8.63 -6.38
N VAL A 124 9.41 -7.62 -6.85
CA VAL A 124 10.62 -7.80 -7.67
C VAL A 124 11.82 -7.23 -6.92
N LEU A 125 12.75 -8.11 -6.54
CA LEU A 125 14.05 -7.83 -5.91
C LEU A 125 14.05 -7.10 -4.56
N THR A 126 13.01 -6.34 -4.21
CA THR A 126 12.68 -5.68 -2.93
C THR A 126 11.49 -4.73 -3.12
N THR A 127 11.21 -4.36 -4.36
CA THR A 127 10.16 -3.42 -4.76
C THR A 127 8.83 -4.12 -4.84
N MET A 128 7.81 -3.60 -4.14
CA MET A 128 6.43 -4.00 -4.36
C MET A 128 5.92 -3.31 -5.62
N LEU A 129 5.37 -4.11 -6.53
CA LEU A 129 4.73 -3.66 -7.76
C LEU A 129 3.26 -4.02 -7.69
N VAL A 130 2.39 -3.02 -7.80
CA VAL A 130 0.96 -3.23 -7.95
C VAL A 130 0.55 -2.79 -9.35
N THR A 131 -0.17 -3.66 -10.05
CA THR A 131 -0.71 -3.35 -11.37
C THR A 131 -2.23 -3.19 -11.27
N ILE A 132 -2.68 -1.94 -11.42
CA ILE A 132 -4.10 -1.55 -11.41
C ILE A 132 -4.48 -1.17 -12.86
N TYR A 133 -5.49 -1.84 -13.42
CA TYR A 133 -6.05 -1.55 -14.75
C TYR A 133 -7.42 -0.91 -14.60
N ALA A 134 -7.57 0.37 -14.93
CA ALA A 134 -8.90 0.90 -15.16
C ALA A 134 -9.57 0.31 -16.41
N ALA A 135 -10.88 0.05 -16.36
CA ALA A 135 -11.63 -0.08 -17.59
C ALA A 135 -11.65 1.29 -18.30
N PRO A 136 -11.46 1.37 -19.63
CA PRO A 136 -11.74 2.61 -20.33
C PRO A 136 -13.22 2.96 -20.11
N CYS A 137 -13.51 4.24 -19.89
CA CYS A 137 -14.87 4.78 -19.78
C CYS A 137 -15.78 4.10 -20.81
N THR A 138 -16.92 3.62 -20.33
CA THR A 138 -17.95 2.90 -21.09
C THR A 138 -18.57 3.79 -22.18
N TYR A 139 -17.87 3.96 -23.28
CA TYR A 139 -18.51 4.18 -24.57
C TYR A 139 -18.80 2.81 -25.19
N PRO A 140 -20.03 2.55 -25.67
CA PRO A 140 -20.36 1.27 -26.26
C PRO A 140 -19.53 1.07 -27.53
N ARG A 141 -18.51 0.21 -27.47
CA ARG A 141 -17.77 -0.27 -28.65
C ARG A 141 -18.24 -1.67 -29.02
N PRO A 142 -18.24 -2.04 -30.32
CA PRO A 142 -18.82 -3.31 -30.80
C PRO A 142 -17.93 -4.54 -30.59
N HIS A 143 -16.83 -4.41 -29.83
CA HIS A 143 -15.81 -5.45 -29.66
C HIS A 143 -15.47 -5.62 -28.18
N PRO A 144 -15.13 -6.85 -27.72
CA PRO A 144 -14.73 -7.07 -26.33
C PRO A 144 -13.57 -6.15 -25.97
N PRO A 145 -13.60 -5.50 -24.79
CA PRO A 145 -12.60 -4.52 -24.42
C PRO A 145 -11.22 -5.18 -24.39
N ARG A 146 -10.30 -4.66 -25.20
CA ARG A 146 -8.87 -4.94 -25.03
C ARG A 146 -8.46 -4.29 -23.72
N LYS A 147 -8.06 -5.10 -22.73
CA LYS A 147 -7.41 -4.61 -21.50
C LYS A 147 -6.06 -4.02 -21.90
N GLU A 148 -5.94 -2.70 -21.91
CA GLU A 148 -4.67 -2.00 -22.14
C GLU A 148 -4.12 -1.56 -20.78
N PRO A 149 -2.83 -1.78 -20.45
CA PRO A 149 -2.24 -1.37 -19.17
C PRO A 149 -2.23 0.14 -19.00
N ILE A 150 -2.80 0.60 -17.88
CA ILE A 150 -2.89 2.03 -17.53
C ILE A 150 -1.66 2.53 -16.77
N GLY A 151 -0.80 1.59 -16.38
CA GLY A 151 0.50 1.87 -15.82
C GLY A 151 0.92 0.72 -14.92
N ASN A 152 2.23 0.51 -14.80
CA ASN A 152 2.76 -0.18 -13.63
C ASN A 152 2.97 0.91 -12.59
N TYR A 153 2.22 0.90 -11.49
CA TYR A 153 2.51 1.77 -10.37
C TYR A 153 3.72 1.20 -9.66
N LEU A 154 4.88 1.74 -10.04
CA LEU A 154 6.15 1.43 -9.40
C LEU A 154 6.24 2.31 -8.15
N VAL A 155 6.04 1.73 -6.96
CA VAL A 155 6.63 2.34 -5.76
C VAL A 155 8.09 1.92 -5.77
N ASN A 156 8.90 2.59 -6.60
CA ASN A 156 10.35 2.39 -6.64
C ASN A 156 10.93 2.81 -5.29
N TYR A 157 11.43 1.83 -4.53
CA TYR A 157 12.29 2.13 -3.39
C TYR A 157 13.70 2.41 -3.90
N CYS A 158 14.25 3.54 -3.45
CA CYS A 158 15.66 3.87 -3.58
C CYS A 158 16.38 3.34 -2.32
N PRO A 159 17.19 2.27 -2.41
CA PRO A 159 17.81 1.65 -1.24
C PRO A 159 18.93 2.49 -0.57
N THR A 160 19.11 3.76 -0.95
CA THR A 160 20.25 4.60 -0.54
C THR A 160 20.02 5.61 0.58
N LEU A 161 18.89 5.59 1.29
CA LEU A 161 18.80 6.26 2.59
C LEU A 161 18.97 5.25 3.72
N MET A 162 20.16 4.63 3.75
CA MET A 162 20.82 4.37 5.03
C MET A 162 21.12 5.75 5.62
N TRP A 163 20.65 5.99 6.84
CA TRP A 163 21.20 6.76 7.97
C TRP A 163 20.05 7.28 8.83
#